data_AF-A0A3G8RC92-F1
#
_entry.id   AF-A0A3G8RC92-F1
#
_cell.length_a   1.000
_cell.length_b   1.000
_cell.length_c   1.000
_cell.angle_alpha   90.00
_cell.angle_beta   90.00
_cell.angle_gamma   90.00
#
_symmetry.space_group_name_H-M   'P 1'
#
loop_
_entity.id
_entity.type
_entity.pdbx_description
1 polymer ?
#
loop_
_entity_poly.entity_id
_entity_poly.type
_entity_poly.pdbx_seq_one_letter_code
_entity_poly.pdbx_strand_id
1 'polypeptide(L)'
;MPKVKLTEELSRTIKNTRNDKGIKAADLSKYIDRSLAYISKLENHNAEFVDLEVLYKIFEFLLGKKEDFLEHIQPLLEKTTIELTPDEIKEQEWIQIFDLEYRQIPIPDSLIMFITKMLNELNLTAEEVILEMNKNEELSDHNILHQKTNSLIFERNQEKPCSYIVFDLKENLLQKILSKQINIINYITMEGIVRTLYKMQGASIKEAYEKAVSTLNEHKFFSLYEKKELLREKKHGEELERVLTEFDKKNMTVVNSIMKHIKILSDWNIDYANRKLKNLEDSFEIDPSFMLAIIGGEFFKLADLDKEGKKAFLADLSALINKHSDKPKSSEEKFEAY
;
A
#
# COMPACT_ATOMS: atom_id res chain seq x y z
N MET A 1 -17.48 3.81 -18.91
CA MET A 1 -16.14 3.47 -18.36
C MET A 1 -16.19 3.68 -16.86
N PRO A 2 -15.57 2.80 -16.05
CA PRO A 2 -15.55 2.94 -14.60
C PRO A 2 -14.92 4.26 -14.20
N LYS A 3 -15.52 4.96 -13.23
CA LYS A 3 -15.01 6.22 -12.67
C LYS A 3 -14.63 5.98 -11.23
N VAL A 4 -13.55 6.61 -10.79
CA VAL A 4 -13.06 6.58 -9.42
C VAL A 4 -13.26 7.96 -8.81
N LYS A 5 -13.71 8.01 -7.55
CA LYS A 5 -13.81 9.28 -6.82
C LYS A 5 -12.41 9.89 -6.68
N LEU A 6 -12.25 11.12 -7.12
CA LEU A 6 -11.00 11.84 -6.90
C LEU A 6 -11.00 12.31 -5.45
N THR A 7 -10.17 11.73 -4.61
CA THR A 7 -9.98 12.17 -3.22
C THR A 7 -8.84 13.18 -3.13
N GLU A 8 -8.75 13.92 -2.02
CA GLU A 8 -7.59 14.78 -1.75
C GLU A 8 -6.31 13.94 -1.71
N GLU A 9 -6.37 12.76 -1.09
CA GLU A 9 -5.25 11.81 -1.02
C GLU A 9 -4.77 11.38 -2.41
N LEU A 10 -5.70 11.05 -3.30
CA LEU A 10 -5.36 10.69 -4.69
C LEU A 10 -4.71 11.86 -5.43
N SER A 11 -5.27 13.07 -5.26
CA SER A 11 -4.76 14.29 -5.89
C SER A 11 -3.34 14.60 -5.43
N ARG A 12 -3.10 14.51 -4.12
CA ARG A 12 -1.80 14.68 -3.47
C ARG A 12 -0.81 13.61 -3.93
N THR A 13 -1.23 12.36 -3.98
CA THR A 13 -0.40 11.22 -4.40
C THR A 13 0.07 11.40 -5.85
N ILE A 14 -0.82 11.78 -6.78
CA ILE A 14 -0.47 12.05 -8.18
C ILE A 14 0.56 13.18 -8.27
N LYS A 15 0.30 14.31 -7.61
CA LYS A 15 1.16 15.50 -7.62
C LYS A 15 2.55 15.21 -7.06
N ASN A 16 2.61 14.57 -5.90
CA ASN A 16 3.87 14.24 -5.22
C ASN A 16 4.67 13.26 -6.04
N THR A 17 4.06 12.17 -6.52
CA THR A 17 4.74 11.18 -7.37
C THR A 17 5.30 11.83 -8.64
N ARG A 18 4.53 12.74 -9.27
CA ARG A 18 5.00 13.47 -10.46
C ARG A 18 6.21 14.35 -10.14
N ASN A 19 6.16 15.10 -9.05
CA ASN A 19 7.25 15.99 -8.63
C ASN A 19 8.50 15.20 -8.23
N ASP A 20 8.35 14.13 -7.45
CA ASP A 20 9.44 13.24 -7.01
C ASP A 20 10.20 12.66 -8.20
N LYS A 21 9.50 12.36 -9.31
CA LYS A 21 10.07 11.85 -10.56
C LYS A 21 10.56 12.94 -11.50
N GLY A 22 10.43 14.23 -11.14
CA GLY A 22 10.82 15.37 -11.99
C GLY A 22 10.01 15.50 -13.29
N ILE A 23 8.82 14.90 -13.35
CA ILE A 23 7.97 14.86 -14.56
C ILE A 23 7.22 16.19 -14.68
N LYS A 24 7.25 16.83 -15.85
CA LYS A 24 6.48 18.07 -16.09
C LYS A 24 5.01 17.73 -16.33
N ALA A 25 4.11 18.56 -15.81
CA ALA A 25 2.66 18.41 -16.04
C ALA A 25 2.30 18.42 -17.54
N ALA A 26 3.06 19.13 -18.37
CA ALA A 26 2.88 19.15 -19.83
C ALA A 26 3.19 17.80 -20.49
N ASP A 27 4.13 17.02 -19.95
CA ASP A 27 4.49 15.72 -20.49
C ASP A 27 3.44 14.67 -20.12
N LEU A 28 2.97 14.69 -18.86
CA LEU A 28 1.85 13.86 -18.41
C LEU A 28 0.57 14.15 -19.21
N SER A 29 0.25 15.44 -19.41
CA SER A 29 -0.89 15.90 -20.23
C SER A 29 -0.87 15.33 -21.64
N LYS A 30 0.30 15.34 -22.31
CA LYS A 30 0.46 14.76 -23.64
C LYS A 30 0.28 13.24 -23.64
N TYR A 31 0.84 12.54 -22.65
CA TYR A 31 0.78 11.08 -22.58
C TYR A 31 -0.65 10.57 -22.43
N ILE A 32 -1.46 11.20 -21.57
CA ILE A 32 -2.83 10.76 -21.31
C ILE A 32 -3.87 11.37 -22.27
N ASP A 33 -3.43 12.14 -23.27
CA ASP A 33 -4.27 12.86 -24.23
C ASP A 33 -5.33 13.73 -23.53
N ARG A 34 -4.89 14.58 -22.60
CA ARG A 34 -5.73 15.53 -21.87
C ARG A 34 -5.06 16.89 -21.79
N SER A 35 -5.83 17.95 -21.54
CA SER A 35 -5.30 19.31 -21.46
C SER A 35 -4.46 19.55 -20.20
N LEU A 36 -3.55 20.53 -20.24
CA LEU A 36 -2.79 20.94 -19.04
C LEU A 36 -3.72 21.42 -17.91
N ALA A 37 -4.84 22.06 -18.26
CA ALA A 37 -5.87 22.46 -17.31
C ALA A 37 -6.53 21.25 -16.62
N TYR A 38 -6.65 20.11 -17.30
CA TYR A 38 -7.13 18.87 -16.69
C TYR A 38 -6.17 18.33 -15.63
N ILE A 39 -4.86 18.35 -15.90
CA ILE A 39 -3.83 17.97 -14.91
C ILE A 39 -3.89 18.89 -13.69
N SER A 40 -4.02 20.20 -13.91
CA SER A 40 -4.18 21.17 -12.81
C SER A 40 -5.44 20.90 -11.97
N LYS A 41 -6.56 20.51 -12.60
CA LYS A 41 -7.77 20.13 -11.86
C LYS A 41 -7.58 18.85 -11.04
N LEU A 42 -6.89 17.85 -11.59
CA LEU A 42 -6.56 16.61 -10.90
C LEU A 42 -5.68 16.86 -9.67
N GLU A 43 -4.59 17.61 -9.82
CA GLU A 43 -3.60 17.80 -8.74
C GLU A 43 -4.05 18.76 -7.63
N ASN A 44 -5.04 19.61 -7.93
CA ASN A 44 -5.61 20.56 -6.96
C ASN A 44 -7.01 20.14 -6.49
N HIS A 45 -7.41 18.89 -6.70
CA HIS A 45 -8.71 18.35 -6.24
C HIS A 45 -9.94 19.16 -6.74
N ASN A 46 -9.85 19.74 -7.93
CA ASN A 46 -10.93 20.53 -8.56
C ASN A 46 -11.79 19.71 -9.54
N ALA A 47 -11.81 18.40 -9.37
CA ALA A 47 -12.66 17.47 -10.11
C ALA A 47 -13.23 16.44 -9.12
N GLU A 48 -14.44 15.97 -9.37
CA GLU A 48 -15.10 15.01 -8.48
C GLU A 48 -14.68 13.56 -8.79
N PHE A 49 -14.45 13.26 -10.07
CA PHE A 49 -14.16 11.91 -10.56
C PHE A 49 -13.08 11.91 -11.64
N VAL A 50 -12.38 10.78 -11.73
CA VAL A 50 -11.42 10.46 -12.79
C VAL A 50 -11.82 9.12 -13.42
N ASP A 51 -11.70 9.00 -14.75
CA ASP A 51 -11.92 7.72 -15.42
C ASP A 51 -10.80 6.75 -15.02
N LEU A 52 -11.15 5.51 -14.66
CA LEU A 52 -10.17 4.53 -14.17
C LEU A 52 -9.05 4.25 -15.18
N GLU A 53 -9.37 4.19 -16.47
CA GLU A 53 -8.38 3.99 -17.53
C GLU A 53 -7.40 5.18 -17.62
N VAL A 54 -7.90 6.41 -17.42
CA VAL A 54 -7.04 7.59 -17.36
C VAL A 54 -6.17 7.54 -16.12
N LEU A 55 -6.73 7.15 -14.98
CA LEU A 55 -5.99 7.00 -13.73
C LEU A 55 -4.86 5.96 -13.85
N TYR A 56 -5.15 4.83 -14.49
CA TYR A 56 -4.15 3.81 -14.79
C TYR A 56 -3.02 4.38 -15.66
N LYS A 57 -3.35 5.08 -16.75
CA LYS A 57 -2.35 5.71 -17.63
C LYS A 57 -1.51 6.76 -16.90
N ILE A 58 -2.11 7.50 -15.95
CA ILE A 58 -1.36 8.43 -15.10
C ILE A 58 -0.31 7.66 -14.30
N PHE A 59 -0.70 6.64 -13.52
CA PHE A 59 0.26 5.93 -12.69
C PHE A 59 1.26 5.09 -13.50
N GLU A 60 0.86 4.51 -14.62
CA GLU A 60 1.79 3.88 -15.57
C GLU A 60 2.85 4.91 -16.01
N PHE A 61 2.46 6.10 -16.45
CA PHE A 61 3.42 7.11 -16.86
C PHE A 61 4.33 7.60 -15.73
N LEU A 62 3.78 7.77 -14.52
CA LEU A 62 4.53 8.29 -13.38
C LEU A 62 5.50 7.25 -12.79
N LEU A 63 5.13 5.97 -12.83
CA LEU A 63 5.89 4.91 -12.17
C LEU A 63 6.87 4.21 -13.11
N GLY A 64 6.61 4.17 -14.42
CA GLY A 64 7.46 3.48 -15.39
C GLY A 64 6.70 2.44 -16.22
N LYS A 65 7.40 1.61 -16.99
CA LYS A 65 6.72 0.62 -17.85
C LYS A 65 5.95 -0.40 -17.01
N LYS A 66 5.10 -1.21 -17.65
CA LYS A 66 4.25 -2.20 -16.98
C LYS A 66 5.00 -3.15 -16.05
N GLU A 67 6.25 -3.53 -16.36
CA GLU A 67 7.09 -4.31 -15.45
C GLU A 67 7.49 -3.49 -14.19
N ASP A 68 7.91 -2.24 -14.37
CA ASP A 68 8.28 -1.31 -13.29
C ASP A 68 7.06 -0.88 -12.44
N PHE A 69 5.88 -0.81 -13.06
CA PHE A 69 4.64 -0.44 -12.40
C PHE A 69 4.33 -1.37 -11.22
N LEU A 70 4.60 -2.67 -11.34
CA LEU A 70 4.39 -3.63 -10.25
C LEU A 70 5.40 -3.42 -9.11
N GLU A 71 6.66 -3.13 -9.43
CA GLU A 71 7.70 -2.83 -8.44
C GLU A 71 7.46 -1.51 -7.72
N HIS A 72 6.76 -0.57 -8.35
CA HIS A 72 6.57 0.78 -7.81
C HIS A 72 5.17 1.06 -7.24
N ILE A 73 4.13 0.31 -7.67
CA ILE A 73 2.79 0.46 -7.11
C ILE A 73 2.74 -0.01 -5.66
N GLN A 74 3.47 -1.07 -5.30
CA GLN A 74 3.49 -1.55 -3.91
C GLN A 74 4.12 -0.52 -2.96
N PRO A 75 5.34 0.00 -3.19
CA PRO A 75 5.90 1.06 -2.34
C PRO A 75 5.03 2.31 -2.27
N LEU A 76 4.37 2.69 -3.38
CA LEU A 76 3.45 3.83 -3.40
C LEU A 76 2.27 3.57 -2.47
N LEU A 77 1.59 2.44 -2.61
CA LEU A 77 0.44 2.09 -1.79
C LEU A 77 0.84 1.90 -0.32
N GLU A 78 1.99 1.29 -0.04
CA GLU A 78 2.52 1.19 1.32
C GLU A 78 2.76 2.59 1.90
N LYS A 79 3.47 3.47 1.18
CA LYS A 79 3.70 4.87 1.59
C LYS A 79 2.39 5.61 1.85
N THR A 80 1.46 5.59 0.90
CA THR A 80 0.19 6.31 1.02
C THR A 80 -0.67 5.74 2.13
N THR A 81 -0.62 4.42 2.35
CA THR A 81 -1.42 3.83 3.42
C THR A 81 -0.81 4.04 4.79
N ILE A 82 0.50 4.26 4.98
CA ILE A 82 1.15 4.41 6.31
C ILE A 82 0.32 5.31 7.26
N GLU A 83 -0.06 6.49 6.79
CA GLU A 83 -0.76 7.51 7.57
C GLU A 83 -2.27 7.25 7.72
N LEU A 84 -2.82 6.32 6.94
CA LEU A 84 -4.26 6.04 6.89
C LEU A 84 -4.64 4.91 7.85
N THR A 85 -5.73 5.13 8.58
CA THR A 85 -6.46 4.09 9.29
C THR A 85 -7.13 3.12 8.32
N PRO A 86 -7.48 1.92 8.77
CA PRO A 86 -8.18 0.94 7.92
C PRO A 86 -9.53 1.44 7.38
N ASP A 87 -10.27 2.23 8.15
CA ASP A 87 -11.51 2.84 7.67
C ASP A 87 -11.26 3.92 6.61
N GLU A 88 -10.20 4.73 6.76
CA GLU A 88 -9.81 5.69 5.73
C GLU A 88 -9.39 5.00 4.43
N ILE A 89 -8.73 3.83 4.51
CA ILE A 89 -8.37 3.03 3.32
C ILE A 89 -9.62 2.53 2.58
N LYS A 90 -10.67 2.13 3.29
CA LYS A 90 -11.95 1.72 2.68
C LYS A 90 -12.63 2.85 1.92
N GLU A 91 -12.40 4.10 2.30
CA GLU A 91 -12.94 5.27 1.56
C GLU A 91 -12.12 5.60 0.30
N GLN A 92 -10.92 5.03 0.15
CA GLN A 92 -10.06 5.24 -1.01
C GLN A 92 -10.26 4.13 -2.06
N GLU A 93 -11.29 4.27 -2.90
CA GLU A 93 -11.57 3.31 -3.99
C GLU A 93 -10.35 3.05 -4.88
N TRP A 94 -9.54 4.06 -5.17
CA TRP A 94 -8.32 3.87 -5.96
C TRP A 94 -7.33 2.94 -5.26
N ILE A 95 -7.13 3.06 -3.95
CA ILE A 95 -6.25 2.16 -3.18
C ILE A 95 -6.79 0.74 -3.28
N GLN A 96 -8.10 0.54 -3.10
CA GLN A 96 -8.72 -0.78 -3.23
C GLN A 96 -8.51 -1.38 -4.63
N ILE A 97 -8.71 -0.59 -5.69
CA ILE A 97 -8.48 -1.07 -7.06
C ILE A 97 -7.02 -1.48 -7.24
N PHE A 98 -6.07 -0.60 -6.92
CA PHE A 98 -4.66 -0.88 -7.13
C PHE A 98 -4.13 -2.01 -6.24
N ASP A 99 -4.64 -2.13 -5.01
CA ASP A 99 -4.27 -3.20 -4.08
C ASP A 99 -4.86 -4.56 -4.47
N LEU A 100 -6.15 -4.60 -4.82
CA LEU A 100 -6.87 -5.86 -5.02
C LEU A 100 -6.74 -6.39 -6.46
N GLU A 101 -6.74 -5.51 -7.47
CA GLU A 101 -6.74 -5.88 -8.90
C GLU A 101 -5.33 -5.83 -9.52
N TYR A 102 -4.53 -4.81 -9.19
CA TYR A 102 -3.26 -4.54 -9.90
C TYR A 102 -2.03 -5.09 -9.19
N ARG A 103 -1.92 -4.94 -7.86
CA ARG A 103 -0.76 -5.39 -7.09
C ARG A 103 -0.61 -6.90 -7.24
N GLN A 104 0.56 -7.32 -7.68
CA GLN A 104 0.91 -8.73 -7.81
C GLN A 104 1.63 -9.19 -6.55
N ILE A 105 1.11 -10.24 -5.92
CA ILE A 105 1.61 -10.76 -4.66
C ILE A 105 2.26 -12.12 -4.93
N PRO A 106 3.51 -12.35 -4.48
CA PRO A 106 4.12 -13.67 -4.53
C PRO A 106 3.25 -14.72 -3.85
N ILE A 107 3.02 -15.84 -4.54
CA ILE A 107 2.17 -16.93 -4.05
C ILE A 107 3.02 -17.83 -3.13
N PRO A 108 2.70 -17.94 -1.83
CA PRO A 108 3.46 -18.77 -0.91
C PRO A 108 3.29 -20.26 -1.23
N ASP A 109 4.37 -21.03 -1.11
CA ASP A 109 4.34 -22.49 -1.31
C ASP A 109 3.31 -23.18 -0.40
N SER A 110 3.12 -22.67 0.82
CA SER A 110 2.13 -23.19 1.76
C SER A 110 0.70 -23.03 1.25
N LEU A 111 0.40 -21.94 0.52
CA LEU A 111 -0.92 -21.70 -0.09
C LEU A 111 -1.15 -22.65 -1.27
N ILE A 112 -0.12 -22.87 -2.09
CA ILE A 112 -0.17 -23.87 -3.18
C ILE A 112 -0.44 -25.27 -2.62
N MET A 113 0.24 -25.64 -1.54
CA MET A 113 0.02 -26.91 -0.85
C MET A 113 -1.40 -27.03 -0.31
N PHE A 114 -1.94 -25.97 0.29
CA PHE A 114 -3.32 -25.92 0.77
C PHE A 114 -4.31 -26.12 -0.37
N ILE A 115 -4.18 -25.38 -1.48
CA ILE A 115 -5.08 -25.50 -2.62
C ILE A 115 -5.02 -26.91 -3.22
N THR A 116 -3.81 -27.45 -3.38
CA THR A 116 -3.61 -28.82 -3.89
C THR A 116 -4.29 -29.85 -3.00
N LYS A 117 -4.20 -29.68 -1.67
CA LYS A 117 -4.86 -30.56 -0.71
C LYS A 117 -6.38 -30.48 -0.83
N MET A 118 -6.95 -29.27 -0.92
CA MET A 118 -8.40 -29.06 -1.07
C MET A 118 -8.93 -29.68 -2.37
N LEU A 119 -8.23 -29.51 -3.49
CA LEU A 119 -8.61 -30.14 -4.76
C LEU A 119 -8.67 -31.66 -4.64
N ASN A 120 -7.67 -32.28 -4.01
CA ASN A 120 -7.65 -33.73 -3.81
C ASN A 120 -8.76 -34.21 -2.88
N GLU A 121 -9.02 -33.50 -1.78
CA GLU A 121 -10.08 -33.86 -0.82
C GLU A 121 -11.49 -33.76 -1.42
N LEU A 122 -11.70 -32.79 -2.32
CA LEU A 122 -12.96 -32.59 -3.03
C LEU A 122 -13.06 -33.39 -4.33
N ASN A 123 -11.99 -34.08 -4.74
CA ASN A 123 -11.87 -34.77 -6.04
C ASN A 123 -12.18 -33.83 -7.23
N LEU A 124 -11.60 -32.64 -7.21
CA LEU A 124 -11.75 -31.59 -8.24
C LEU A 124 -10.47 -31.40 -9.04
N THR A 125 -10.64 -31.01 -10.30
CA THR A 125 -9.58 -30.51 -11.17
C THR A 125 -9.39 -29.00 -11.04
N ALA A 126 -8.23 -28.50 -11.45
CA ALA A 126 -7.95 -27.07 -11.44
C ALA A 126 -8.89 -26.30 -12.39
N GLU A 127 -9.23 -26.91 -13.52
CA GLU A 127 -10.12 -26.36 -14.55
C GLU A 127 -11.56 -26.22 -14.02
N GLU A 128 -12.08 -27.21 -13.29
CA GLU A 128 -13.44 -27.16 -12.71
C GLU A 128 -13.63 -25.97 -11.77
N VAL A 129 -12.61 -25.64 -10.98
CA VAL A 129 -12.67 -24.47 -10.07
C VAL A 129 -12.74 -23.17 -10.85
N ILE A 130 -11.94 -23.02 -11.92
CA ILE A 130 -11.97 -21.81 -12.74
C ILE A 130 -13.29 -21.69 -13.50
N LEU A 131 -13.81 -22.81 -14.03
CA LEU A 131 -15.13 -22.82 -14.67
C LEU A 131 -16.23 -22.39 -13.70
N GLU A 132 -16.18 -22.87 -12.45
CA GLU A 132 -17.13 -22.47 -11.41
C GLU A 132 -17.04 -20.97 -11.09
N MET A 133 -15.83 -20.41 -10.99
CA MET A 133 -15.64 -18.96 -10.82
C MET A 133 -16.27 -18.15 -11.97
N ASN A 134 -16.04 -18.58 -13.21
CA ASN A 134 -16.50 -17.89 -14.40
C ASN A 134 -18.02 -17.93 -14.59
N LYS A 135 -18.76 -18.76 -13.85
CA LYS A 135 -20.22 -18.72 -13.84
C LYS A 135 -20.77 -17.45 -13.20
N ASN A 136 -20.00 -16.80 -12.32
CA ASN A 136 -20.40 -15.57 -11.63
C ASN A 136 -21.78 -15.66 -10.92
N GLU A 137 -22.15 -16.84 -10.42
CA GLU A 137 -23.52 -17.11 -9.91
C GLU A 137 -23.96 -16.16 -8.77
N GLU A 138 -23.00 -15.66 -7.99
CA GLU A 138 -23.25 -14.72 -6.88
C GLU A 138 -23.67 -13.33 -7.35
N LEU A 139 -23.50 -13.04 -8.64
CA LEU A 139 -23.87 -11.77 -9.24
C LEU A 139 -25.23 -11.86 -9.95
N SER A 140 -26.06 -12.85 -9.63
CA SER A 140 -27.39 -13.03 -10.23
C SER A 140 -28.29 -11.80 -10.09
N ASP A 141 -28.11 -11.06 -8.99
CA ASP A 141 -28.89 -9.87 -8.67
C ASP A 141 -28.30 -8.59 -9.27
N HIS A 142 -27.16 -8.70 -9.97
CA HIS A 142 -26.48 -7.58 -10.62
C HIS A 142 -26.67 -7.62 -12.14
N ASN A 143 -26.79 -6.43 -12.74
CA ASN A 143 -26.72 -6.32 -14.20
C ASN A 143 -25.25 -6.35 -14.66
N ILE A 144 -24.74 -7.57 -14.85
CA ILE A 144 -23.36 -7.81 -15.29
C ILE A 144 -23.17 -7.65 -16.81
N LEU A 145 -24.25 -7.46 -17.58
CA LEU A 145 -24.18 -7.24 -19.02
C LEU A 145 -23.40 -5.95 -19.32
N HIS A 146 -22.42 -6.05 -20.22
CA HIS A 146 -21.52 -4.96 -20.61
C HIS A 146 -20.56 -4.45 -19.52
N GLN A 147 -20.48 -5.13 -18.37
CA GLN A 147 -19.46 -4.83 -17.38
C GLN A 147 -18.09 -5.33 -17.85
N LYS A 148 -17.03 -4.63 -17.41
CA LYS A 148 -15.66 -5.06 -17.69
C LYS A 148 -15.34 -6.27 -16.83
N THR A 149 -14.96 -7.38 -17.47
CA THR A 149 -14.55 -8.59 -16.76
C THR A 149 -13.16 -8.44 -16.14
N ASN A 150 -12.90 -9.21 -15.08
CA ASN A 150 -11.66 -9.23 -14.31
C ASN A 150 -11.21 -7.86 -13.78
N SER A 151 -12.17 -6.95 -13.56
CA SER A 151 -11.92 -5.64 -12.94
C SER A 151 -12.91 -5.39 -11.82
N LEU A 152 -12.45 -4.69 -10.78
CA LEU A 152 -13.27 -4.32 -9.64
C LEU A 152 -14.27 -3.22 -10.05
N ILE A 153 -15.54 -3.43 -9.74
CA ILE A 153 -16.67 -2.55 -10.06
C ILE A 153 -17.23 -2.03 -8.74
N PHE A 154 -17.44 -0.72 -8.65
CA PHE A 154 -18.06 -0.07 -7.50
C PHE A 154 -19.46 0.40 -7.85
N GLU A 155 -20.47 -0.12 -7.15
CA GLU A 155 -21.85 0.33 -7.26
C GLU A 155 -22.15 1.35 -6.17
N ARG A 156 -22.28 2.62 -6.58
CA ARG A 156 -22.52 3.76 -5.67
C ARG A 156 -24.00 4.14 -5.50
N ASN A 157 -24.88 3.56 -6.32
CA ASN A 157 -26.30 3.95 -6.41
C ASN A 157 -27.22 3.15 -5.48
N GLN A 158 -26.68 2.24 -4.67
CA GLN A 158 -27.46 1.44 -3.73
C GLN A 158 -27.46 2.09 -2.33
N GLU A 159 -28.47 1.80 -1.49
CA GLU A 159 -28.52 2.22 -0.08
C GLU A 159 -27.28 1.81 0.72
N LYS A 160 -26.56 0.79 0.25
CA LYS A 160 -25.23 0.41 0.73
C LYS A 160 -24.28 0.31 -0.46
N PRO A 161 -23.25 1.17 -0.55
CA PRO A 161 -22.24 1.02 -1.59
C PRO A 161 -21.57 -0.35 -1.46
N CYS A 162 -21.39 -1.03 -2.59
CA CYS A 162 -20.74 -2.33 -2.66
C CYS A 162 -19.75 -2.37 -3.83
N SER A 163 -18.85 -3.36 -3.80
CA SER A 163 -17.97 -3.67 -4.91
C SER A 163 -18.02 -5.15 -5.26
N TYR A 164 -17.81 -5.46 -6.54
CA TYR A 164 -17.79 -6.83 -7.06
C TYR A 164 -16.90 -6.95 -8.30
N ILE A 165 -16.64 -8.17 -8.72
CA ILE A 165 -15.85 -8.50 -9.92
C ILE A 165 -16.58 -9.55 -10.74
N VAL A 166 -16.64 -9.34 -12.06
CA VAL A 166 -17.13 -10.36 -13.00
C VAL A 166 -15.92 -11.14 -13.51
N PHE A 167 -15.73 -12.37 -13.08
CA PHE A 167 -14.62 -13.23 -13.50
C PHE A 167 -14.82 -13.76 -14.92
N ASP A 168 -13.73 -13.70 -15.70
CA ASP A 168 -13.59 -14.31 -17.02
C ASP A 168 -12.13 -14.78 -17.16
N LEU A 169 -11.78 -15.81 -16.41
CA LEU A 169 -10.43 -16.31 -16.24
C LEU A 169 -10.13 -17.45 -17.22
N LYS A 170 -8.86 -17.57 -17.63
CA LYS A 170 -8.41 -18.70 -18.46
C LYS A 170 -8.48 -20.00 -17.66
N GLU A 171 -9.08 -21.05 -18.21
CA GLU A 171 -9.27 -22.35 -17.55
C GLU A 171 -7.97 -22.94 -16.97
N ASN A 172 -6.84 -22.75 -17.66
CA ASN A 172 -5.54 -23.25 -17.20
C ASN A 172 -4.82 -22.37 -16.16
N LEU A 173 -5.45 -21.29 -15.68
CA LEU A 173 -4.83 -20.36 -14.73
C LEU A 173 -4.39 -21.08 -13.45
N LEU A 174 -5.31 -21.81 -12.81
CA LEU A 174 -5.00 -22.49 -11.56
C LEU A 174 -3.95 -23.58 -11.77
N GLN A 175 -4.02 -24.34 -12.87
CA GLN A 175 -3.00 -25.35 -13.19
C GLN A 175 -1.59 -24.72 -13.35
N LYS A 176 -1.50 -23.52 -13.92
CA LYS A 176 -0.23 -22.77 -14.03
C LYS A 176 0.29 -22.29 -12.68
N ILE A 177 -0.59 -21.92 -11.75
CA ILE A 177 -0.21 -21.58 -10.37
C ILE A 177 0.33 -22.82 -9.66
N LEU A 178 -0.40 -23.95 -9.71
CA LEU A 178 0.00 -25.19 -9.04
C LEU A 178 1.32 -25.76 -9.57
N SER A 179 1.57 -25.61 -10.87
CA SER A 179 2.84 -25.99 -11.51
C SER A 179 3.96 -24.93 -11.35
N LYS A 180 3.71 -23.86 -10.60
CA LYS A 180 4.62 -22.72 -10.37
C LYS A 180 5.05 -21.98 -11.65
N GLN A 181 4.34 -22.14 -12.76
CA GLN A 181 4.53 -21.32 -13.97
C GLN A 181 4.05 -19.88 -13.75
N ILE A 182 3.07 -19.69 -12.87
CA ILE A 182 2.64 -18.40 -12.35
C ILE A 182 2.96 -18.39 -10.85
N ASN A 183 3.82 -17.46 -10.43
CA ASN A 183 4.32 -17.35 -9.06
C ASN A 183 3.90 -16.06 -8.35
N ILE A 184 3.23 -15.16 -9.08
CA ILE A 184 2.65 -13.92 -8.57
C ILE A 184 1.21 -13.79 -9.11
N ILE A 185 0.30 -13.25 -8.31
CA ILE A 185 -1.09 -13.00 -8.73
C ILE A 185 -1.70 -11.85 -7.91
N ASN A 186 -2.76 -11.22 -8.40
CA ASN A 186 -3.50 -10.23 -7.62
C ASN A 186 -4.35 -10.87 -6.52
N TYR A 187 -4.69 -10.06 -5.51
CA TYR A 187 -5.38 -10.54 -4.33
C TYR A 187 -6.76 -11.11 -4.67
N ILE A 188 -7.56 -10.36 -5.44
CA ILE A 188 -8.96 -10.72 -5.69
C ILE A 188 -9.11 -12.04 -6.47
N THR A 189 -8.16 -12.37 -7.35
CA THR A 189 -8.21 -13.63 -8.09
C THR A 189 -7.87 -14.81 -7.17
N MET A 190 -6.87 -14.67 -6.30
CA MET A 190 -6.51 -15.74 -5.36
C MET A 190 -7.60 -15.93 -4.28
N GLU A 191 -8.19 -14.84 -3.78
CA GLU A 191 -9.37 -14.89 -2.91
C GLU A 191 -10.52 -15.63 -3.60
N GLY A 192 -10.83 -15.28 -4.85
CA GLY A 192 -11.87 -15.94 -5.63
C GLY A 192 -11.62 -17.44 -5.82
N ILE A 193 -10.36 -17.87 -6.00
CA ILE A 193 -9.99 -19.30 -6.07
C ILE A 193 -10.28 -20.00 -4.73
N VAL A 194 -9.76 -19.47 -3.63
CA VAL A 194 -9.92 -20.10 -2.30
C VAL A 194 -11.38 -20.11 -1.86
N ARG A 195 -12.11 -19.02 -2.11
CA ARG A 195 -13.54 -18.90 -1.81
C ARG A 195 -14.37 -19.89 -2.62
N THR A 196 -14.10 -20.03 -3.92
CA THR A 196 -14.78 -21.03 -4.76
C THR A 196 -14.56 -22.45 -4.26
N LEU A 197 -13.34 -22.80 -3.82
CA LEU A 197 -13.08 -24.12 -3.24
C LEU A 197 -13.93 -24.36 -1.98
N TYR A 198 -14.06 -23.37 -1.09
CA TYR A 198 -14.93 -23.48 0.08
C TYR A 198 -16.41 -23.59 -0.27
N LYS A 199 -16.86 -22.88 -1.31
CA LYS A 199 -18.24 -23.04 -1.82
C LYS A 199 -18.48 -24.44 -2.36
N MET A 200 -17.54 -24.99 -3.13
CA MET A 200 -17.63 -26.34 -3.67
C MET A 200 -17.57 -27.41 -2.55
N GLN A 201 -17.01 -27.07 -1.39
CA GLN A 201 -17.10 -27.88 -0.16
C GLN A 201 -18.48 -27.77 0.54
N GLY A 202 -19.34 -26.85 0.12
CA GLY A 202 -20.69 -26.66 0.66
C GLY A 202 -20.85 -25.48 1.63
N ALA A 203 -19.84 -24.62 1.77
CA ALA A 203 -19.97 -23.42 2.60
C ALA A 203 -20.94 -22.40 1.97
N SER A 204 -21.66 -21.65 2.80
CA SER A 204 -22.47 -20.51 2.34
C SER A 204 -21.56 -19.40 1.76
N ILE A 205 -22.10 -18.47 0.96
CA ILE A 205 -21.32 -17.37 0.35
C ILE A 205 -20.54 -16.59 1.42
N LYS A 206 -21.21 -16.22 2.51
CA LYS A 206 -20.60 -15.47 3.61
C LYS A 206 -19.51 -16.27 4.31
N GLU A 207 -19.80 -17.54 4.63
CA GLU A 207 -18.84 -18.42 5.30
C GLU A 207 -17.62 -18.70 4.43
N ALA A 208 -17.82 -18.92 3.12
CA ALA A 208 -16.75 -19.15 2.16
C ALA A 208 -15.82 -17.93 2.05
N TYR A 209 -16.38 -16.72 2.06
CA TYR A 209 -15.61 -15.48 2.10
C TYR A 209 -14.79 -15.36 3.40
N GLU A 210 -15.41 -15.52 4.56
CA GLU A 210 -14.72 -15.45 5.86
C GLU A 210 -13.59 -16.48 5.97
N LYS A 211 -13.85 -17.72 5.52
CA LYS A 211 -12.85 -18.79 5.48
C LYS A 211 -11.72 -18.47 4.50
N ALA A 212 -12.04 -17.98 3.30
CA ALA A 212 -11.03 -17.63 2.31
C ALA A 212 -10.07 -16.56 2.85
N VAL A 213 -10.61 -15.47 3.42
CA VAL A 213 -9.80 -14.42 4.05
C VAL A 213 -8.94 -14.99 5.18
N SER A 214 -9.49 -15.84 6.05
CA SER A 214 -8.71 -16.48 7.12
C SER A 214 -7.56 -17.33 6.57
N THR A 215 -7.83 -18.17 5.58
CA THR A 215 -6.82 -19.02 4.93
C THR A 215 -5.73 -18.18 4.26
N LEU A 216 -6.10 -17.16 3.50
CA LEU A 216 -5.12 -16.27 2.88
C LEU A 216 -4.23 -15.60 3.94
N ASN A 217 -4.82 -15.14 5.04
CA ASN A 217 -4.09 -14.56 6.16
C ASN A 217 -3.13 -15.56 6.83
N GLU A 218 -3.58 -16.79 7.08
CA GLU A 218 -2.75 -17.89 7.63
C GLU A 218 -1.55 -18.19 6.75
N HIS A 219 -1.74 -18.11 5.43
CA HIS A 219 -0.70 -18.33 4.43
C HIS A 219 0.12 -17.08 4.10
N LYS A 220 -0.11 -15.96 4.78
CA LYS A 220 0.57 -14.67 4.60
C LYS A 220 0.36 -14.00 3.25
N PHE A 221 -0.80 -14.22 2.64
CA PHE A 221 -1.21 -13.60 1.39
C PHE A 221 -2.29 -12.54 1.70
N PHE A 222 -1.88 -11.28 1.87
CA PHE A 222 -2.76 -10.23 2.42
C PHE A 222 -3.06 -9.14 1.40
N SER A 223 -4.26 -8.55 1.45
CA SER A 223 -4.48 -7.16 1.02
C SER A 223 -3.79 -6.17 1.96
N LEU A 224 -3.61 -4.91 1.55
CA LEU A 224 -3.04 -3.88 2.41
C LEU A 224 -3.97 -3.52 3.57
N TYR A 225 -5.28 -3.52 3.32
CA TYR A 225 -6.29 -3.32 4.35
C TYR A 225 -6.19 -4.41 5.44
N GLU A 226 -6.21 -5.69 5.05
CA GLU A 226 -6.13 -6.81 6.01
C GLU A 226 -4.80 -6.80 6.77
N LYS A 227 -3.68 -6.54 6.08
CA LYS A 227 -2.37 -6.41 6.72
C LYS A 227 -2.41 -5.35 7.81
N LYS A 228 -3.04 -4.20 7.54
CA LYS A 228 -3.18 -3.11 8.52
C LYS A 228 -4.13 -3.42 9.67
N GLU A 229 -5.28 -4.05 9.41
CA GLU A 229 -6.19 -4.48 10.47
C GLU A 229 -5.51 -5.48 11.40
N LEU A 230 -4.81 -6.47 10.84
CA LEU A 230 -4.05 -7.43 11.63
C LEU A 230 -2.97 -6.75 12.49
N LEU A 231 -2.29 -5.73 11.96
CA LEU A 231 -1.31 -4.93 12.73
C LEU A 231 -1.98 -4.05 13.79
N ARG A 232 -3.21 -3.57 13.56
CA ARG A 232 -3.97 -2.72 14.48
C ARG A 232 -4.56 -3.53 15.64
N GLU A 233 -5.08 -4.72 15.36
CA GLU A 233 -5.69 -5.63 16.34
C GLU A 233 -4.64 -6.32 17.23
N LYS A 234 -3.45 -6.62 16.69
CA LYS A 234 -2.39 -7.33 17.41
C LYS A 234 -1.46 -6.40 18.15
N LYS A 235 -1.90 -5.94 19.34
CA LYS A 235 -1.12 -5.05 20.23
C LYS A 235 0.01 -5.73 21.03
N HIS A 236 0.26 -7.04 20.90
CA HIS A 236 1.31 -7.70 21.70
C HIS A 236 2.21 -8.69 20.93
N GLY A 237 3.51 -8.37 20.95
CA GLY A 237 4.68 -9.27 20.96
C GLY A 237 4.70 -10.44 19.97
N GLU A 238 4.17 -11.59 20.39
CA GLU A 238 4.42 -12.90 19.77
C GLU A 238 3.63 -13.12 18.46
N GLU A 239 2.52 -12.40 18.24
CA GLU A 239 1.70 -12.57 17.03
C GLU A 239 2.16 -11.69 15.86
N LEU A 240 2.88 -10.60 16.15
CA LEU A 240 3.51 -9.72 15.15
C LEU A 240 4.64 -10.46 14.39
N GLU A 241 5.41 -11.31 15.07
CA GLU A 241 6.53 -12.06 14.46
C GLU A 241 6.09 -13.01 13.33
N ARG A 242 4.83 -13.43 13.32
CA ARG A 242 4.28 -14.34 12.30
C ARG A 242 3.88 -13.61 11.01
N VAL A 243 3.62 -12.32 11.07
CA VAL A 243 3.14 -11.50 9.94
C VAL A 243 4.30 -10.80 9.22
N LEU A 244 5.36 -10.44 9.95
CA LEU A 244 6.46 -9.60 9.45
C LEU A 244 7.52 -10.38 8.67
N THR A 245 8.04 -9.79 7.59
CA THR A 245 9.23 -10.30 6.90
C THR A 245 10.48 -10.06 7.75
N GLU A 246 11.61 -10.72 7.45
CA GLU A 246 12.87 -10.49 8.18
C GLU A 246 13.35 -9.02 8.09
N PHE A 247 13.05 -8.34 6.98
CA PHE A 247 13.34 -6.92 6.83
C PHE A 247 12.49 -6.07 7.77
N ASP A 248 11.19 -6.35 7.84
CA ASP A 248 10.25 -5.68 8.73
C ASP A 248 10.64 -5.89 10.21
N LYS A 249 11.06 -7.10 10.58
CA LYS A 249 11.54 -7.43 11.93
C LYS A 249 12.78 -6.62 12.31
N LYS A 250 13.72 -6.45 11.38
CA LYS A 250 14.93 -5.65 11.61
C LYS A 250 14.59 -4.18 11.81
N ASN A 251 13.74 -3.62 10.94
CA ASN A 251 13.28 -2.24 11.09
C ASN A 251 12.51 -2.04 12.41
N MET A 252 11.57 -2.94 12.72
CA MET A 252 10.78 -2.88 13.94
C MET A 252 11.64 -2.97 15.20
N THR A 253 12.68 -3.81 15.19
CA THR A 253 13.63 -3.91 16.30
C THR A 253 14.37 -2.60 16.52
N VAL A 254 14.84 -1.97 15.44
CA VAL A 254 15.51 -0.66 15.50
C VAL A 254 14.56 0.42 16.00
N VAL A 255 13.36 0.52 15.44
CA VAL A 255 12.33 1.50 15.84
C VAL A 255 11.94 1.30 17.31
N ASN A 256 11.66 0.07 17.74
CA ASN A 256 11.31 -0.22 19.13
C ASN A 256 12.46 0.12 20.09
N SER A 257 13.70 -0.11 19.68
CA SER A 257 14.87 0.29 20.47
C SER A 257 14.94 1.81 20.62
N ILE A 258 14.73 2.57 19.54
CA ILE A 258 14.67 4.04 19.57
C ILE A 258 13.54 4.51 20.50
N MET A 259 12.34 3.97 20.35
CA MET A 259 11.18 4.31 21.18
C MET A 259 11.40 4.00 22.66
N LYS A 260 12.11 2.92 22.99
CA LYS A 260 12.51 2.60 24.37
C LYS A 260 13.38 3.70 24.95
N HIS A 261 14.37 4.20 24.21
CA HIS A 261 15.24 5.29 24.68
C HIS A 261 14.47 6.60 24.85
N ILE A 262 13.55 6.91 23.92
CA ILE A 262 12.68 8.10 24.04
C ILE A 262 11.83 8.01 25.31
N LYS A 263 11.22 6.86 25.61
CA LYS A 263 10.43 6.67 26.83
C LYS A 263 11.26 6.89 28.10
N ILE A 264 12.47 6.34 28.17
CA ILE A 264 13.38 6.56 29.31
C ILE A 264 13.67 8.06 29.51
N LEU A 265 13.85 8.82 28.42
CA LEU A 265 14.08 10.26 28.49
C LEU A 265 12.83 11.02 28.96
N SER A 266 11.64 10.62 28.48
CA SER A 266 10.37 11.21 28.92
C SER A 266 10.09 10.96 30.39
N ASP A 267 10.41 9.76 30.90
CA ASP A 267 10.28 9.42 32.32
C ASP A 267 11.25 10.22 33.19
N TRP A 268 12.45 10.51 32.67
CA TRP A 268 13.48 11.27 33.39
C TRP A 268 13.18 12.78 33.44
N ASN A 269 12.74 13.37 32.34
CA ASN A 269 12.38 14.79 32.26
C ASN A 269 11.36 15.05 31.15
N ILE A 270 10.08 14.96 31.51
CA ILE A 270 8.97 15.04 30.57
C ILE A 270 8.88 16.39 29.84
N ASP A 271 9.17 17.51 30.52
CA ASP A 271 9.13 18.85 29.92
C ASP A 271 10.26 19.06 28.90
N TYR A 272 11.44 18.53 29.18
CA TYR A 272 12.54 18.54 28.23
C TYR A 272 12.26 17.63 27.03
N ALA A 273 11.78 16.41 27.29
CA ALA A 273 11.45 15.43 26.27
C ALA A 273 10.35 15.95 25.33
N ASN A 274 9.24 16.47 25.85
CA ASN A 274 8.13 16.99 25.04
C ASN A 274 8.57 18.13 24.12
N ARG A 275 9.39 19.07 24.61
CA ARG A 275 9.91 20.15 23.77
C ARG A 275 10.80 19.64 22.64
N LYS A 276 11.68 18.67 22.92
CA LYS A 276 12.57 18.11 21.90
C LYS A 276 11.84 17.23 20.90
N LEU A 277 10.86 16.45 21.36
CA LEU A 277 10.01 15.64 20.49
C LEU A 277 9.12 16.51 19.60
N LYS A 278 8.58 17.63 20.11
CA LYS A 278 7.81 18.56 19.29
C LYS A 278 8.66 19.20 18.20
N ASN A 279 9.87 19.66 18.53
CA ASN A 279 10.79 20.17 17.50
C ASN A 279 11.14 19.11 16.45
N LEU A 280 11.29 17.85 16.85
CA LEU A 280 11.58 16.74 15.94
C LEU A 280 10.38 16.46 15.03
N GLU A 281 9.16 16.40 15.59
CA GLU A 281 7.91 16.28 14.84
C GLU A 281 7.76 17.41 13.82
N ASP A 282 7.88 18.67 14.24
CA ASP A 282 7.81 19.84 13.35
C ASP A 282 8.86 19.78 12.23
N SER A 283 10.04 19.19 12.50
CA SER A 283 11.08 19.03 11.49
C SER A 283 10.74 17.91 10.49
N PHE A 284 10.18 16.80 10.98
CA PHE A 284 9.70 15.70 10.13
C PHE A 284 8.53 16.13 9.25
N GLU A 285 7.64 17.02 9.71
CA GLU A 285 6.53 17.55 8.90
C GLU A 285 7.01 18.33 7.65
N ILE A 286 8.24 18.87 7.68
CA ILE A 286 8.81 19.66 6.58
C ILE A 286 9.48 18.75 5.53
N ASP A 287 10.46 17.94 5.95
CA ASP A 287 11.16 17.00 5.07
C ASP A 287 11.62 15.76 5.87
N PRO A 288 10.83 14.67 5.82
CA PRO A 288 11.16 13.45 6.55
C PRO A 288 12.49 12.80 6.13
N SER A 289 12.86 12.90 4.86
CA SER A 289 14.05 12.20 4.33
C SER A 289 15.33 12.93 4.70
N PHE A 290 15.32 14.26 4.59
CA PHE A 290 16.40 15.10 5.09
C PHE A 290 16.57 14.93 6.60
N MET A 291 15.46 14.94 7.36
CA MET A 291 15.55 14.79 8.81
C MET A 291 16.06 13.41 9.22
N LEU A 292 15.69 12.34 8.51
CA LEU A 292 16.23 11.01 8.75
C LEU A 292 17.75 10.96 8.50
N ALA A 293 18.24 11.61 7.45
CA ALA A 293 19.68 11.72 7.18
C ALA A 293 20.42 12.49 8.30
N ILE A 294 19.82 13.56 8.82
CA ILE A 294 20.38 14.31 9.95
C ILE A 294 20.43 13.45 11.21
N ILE A 295 19.33 12.87 11.66
CA ILE A 295 19.30 12.10 12.93
C ILE A 295 20.02 10.75 12.81
N GLY A 296 20.11 10.20 11.60
CA GLY A 296 20.83 8.98 11.27
C GLY A 296 22.35 9.15 11.16
N GLY A 297 22.86 10.37 11.33
CA GLY A 297 24.29 10.64 11.39
C GLY A 297 25.01 9.80 12.45
N GLU A 298 26.32 9.59 12.27
CA GLU A 298 27.14 8.74 13.14
C GLU A 298 27.46 9.38 14.52
N PHE A 299 26.45 9.93 15.20
CA PHE A 299 26.61 10.57 16.52
C PHE A 299 27.13 9.63 17.60
N PHE A 300 27.04 8.30 17.41
CA PHE A 300 27.67 7.33 18.31
C PHE A 300 29.19 7.50 18.40
N LYS A 301 29.84 8.12 17.40
CA LYS A 301 31.27 8.48 17.43
C LYS A 301 31.59 9.55 18.48
N LEU A 302 30.58 10.21 19.04
CA LEU A 302 30.72 11.23 20.09
C LEU A 302 30.61 10.65 21.51
N ALA A 303 30.60 9.32 21.66
CA ALA A 303 30.42 8.65 22.95
C ALA A 303 31.40 9.14 24.02
N ASP A 304 32.67 9.32 23.63
CA ASP A 304 33.78 9.69 24.52
C ASP A 304 33.84 11.19 24.86
N LEU A 305 32.98 12.02 24.27
CA LEU A 305 32.91 13.42 24.66
C LEU A 305 32.38 13.56 26.09
N ASP A 306 33.08 14.37 26.87
CA ASP A 306 32.64 14.79 28.18
C ASP A 306 31.45 15.77 28.09
N LYS A 307 30.95 16.21 29.24
CA LYS A 307 29.75 17.07 29.29
C LYS A 307 29.96 18.41 28.61
N GLU A 308 31.14 19.01 28.74
CA GLU A 308 31.44 20.31 28.13
C GLU A 308 31.68 20.16 26.62
N GLY A 309 32.35 19.10 26.19
CA GLY A 309 32.47 18.75 24.77
C GLY A 309 31.12 18.51 24.09
N LYS A 310 30.19 17.81 24.76
CA LYS A 310 28.81 17.63 24.27
C LYS A 310 28.05 18.95 24.14
N LYS A 311 28.23 19.88 25.08
CA LYS A 311 27.63 21.22 24.98
C LYS A 311 28.22 22.03 23.83
N ALA A 312 29.54 22.02 23.68
CA ALA A 312 30.23 22.70 22.59
C ALA A 312 29.75 22.19 21.23
N PHE A 313 29.68 20.87 21.06
CA PHE A 313 29.13 20.25 19.85
C PHE A 313 27.69 20.70 19.55
N LEU A 314 26.80 20.73 20.55
CA LEU A 314 25.43 21.18 20.37
C LEU A 314 25.34 22.68 20.00
N ALA A 315 26.25 23.50 20.51
CA ALA A 315 26.35 24.91 20.14
C ALA A 315 26.78 25.07 18.68
N ASP A 316 27.78 24.29 18.23
CA ASP A 316 28.25 24.28 16.84
C ASP A 316 27.15 23.82 15.88
N LEU A 317 26.43 22.75 16.24
CA LEU A 317 25.28 22.26 15.47
C LEU A 317 24.18 23.33 15.36
N SER A 318 23.86 24.01 16.45
CA SER A 318 22.87 25.10 16.45
C SER A 318 23.32 26.28 15.59
N ALA A 319 24.60 26.64 15.64
CA ALA A 319 25.18 27.69 14.81
C ALA A 319 25.14 27.30 13.32
N LEU A 320 25.36 26.03 12.99
CA LEU A 320 25.27 25.52 11.62
C LEU A 320 23.83 25.62 11.09
N ILE A 321 22.84 25.23 11.89
CA ILE A 321 21.42 25.35 11.54
C ILE A 321 21.07 26.82 11.27
N ASN A 322 21.40 27.73 12.18
CA ASN A 322 21.11 29.16 12.04
C ASN A 322 21.82 29.79 10.82
N LYS A 323 23.06 29.38 10.55
CA LYS A 323 23.79 29.86 9.37
C LYS A 323 23.10 29.47 8.05
N HIS A 324 22.39 28.36 8.03
CA HIS A 324 21.74 27.84 6.83
C HIS A 324 20.25 28.21 6.74
N SER A 325 19.61 28.60 7.85
CA SER A 325 18.21 29.05 7.85
C SER A 325 17.97 30.37 7.10
N ASP A 326 19.01 31.21 6.96
CA ASP A 326 18.92 32.54 6.34
C ASP A 326 19.18 32.52 4.81
N LYS A 327 19.41 31.35 4.22
CA LYS A 327 19.66 31.24 2.78
C LYS A 327 18.33 31.31 2.01
N PRO A 328 18.25 32.09 0.91
CA PRO A 328 17.03 32.17 0.11
C PRO A 328 16.66 30.79 -0.44
N LYS A 329 15.37 30.44 -0.36
CA LYS A 329 14.83 29.22 -0.99
C LYS A 329 15.16 29.24 -2.48
N SER A 330 16.10 28.39 -2.90
CA SER A 330 16.33 28.14 -4.32
C SER A 330 15.17 27.30 -4.85
N SER A 331 14.64 27.63 -6.02
CA SER A 331 13.44 26.99 -6.60
C SER A 331 13.68 25.59 -7.18
N GLU A 332 14.65 24.84 -6.65
CA GLU A 332 14.96 23.48 -7.06
C GLU A 332 15.06 22.59 -5.83
N GLU A 333 14.11 21.66 -5.67
CA GLU A 333 14.30 20.49 -4.82
C GLU A 333 13.94 19.26 -5.64
N LYS A 334 14.99 18.68 -6.24
CA LYS A 334 15.03 17.27 -6.62
C LYS A 334 15.07 16.47 -5.32
N PHE A 335 14.37 15.35 -5.28
CA PHE A 335 14.57 14.34 -4.24
C PHE A 335 15.94 13.68 -4.52
N GLU A 336 17.01 14.22 -3.92
CA GLU A 336 18.28 13.50 -3.81
C GLU A 336 18.28 12.75 -2.48
N ALA A 337 18.73 11.49 -2.48
CA ALA A 337 19.09 10.85 -1.23
C ALA A 337 20.27 11.64 -0.65
N TYR A 338 20.07 12.23 0.53
CA TYR A 338 21.09 13.01 1.25
C TYR A 338 22.22 12.14 1.78
#